data_AF-A0A969F9I6-F1
#
_entry.id   AF-A0A969F9I6-F1
#
_cell.length_a   1.000
_cell.length_b   1.000
_cell.length_c   1.000
_cell.angle_alpha   90.00
_cell.angle_beta   90.00
_cell.angle_gamma   90.00
#
_symmetry.space_group_name_H-M   'P 1'
#
loop_
_entity.id
_entity.type
_entity.pdbx_description
1 polymer ?
#
loop_
_entity_poly.entity_id
_entity_poly.type
_entity_poly.pdbx_seq_one_letter_code
_entity_poly.pdbx_strand_id
1 'polypeptide(L)'
;MSHSRKKSIATVGLSLFFTLLIASGFRVQQDFVAIAQYQRTFWTDIAKLCPDMTRRSIILIDFNQDPVGLERVQSFNNRFPRLLSLIYKFPLSWINDEDPNQSIQPKAYRLDDDWQEYIALEDDFLQINRESALDQRELPGKVRSDRVMFLRSHESRLSRQFEPLVVGDRTFPLKQNSTQLKEPPFRPNLLFDLLMFPSN
;
A
#
# COMPACT_ATOMS: atom_id res chain seq x y z
N MET A 1 -16.88 53.86 -28.88
CA MET A 1 -17.56 52.61 -28.44
C MET A 1 -16.70 51.33 -28.53
N SER A 2 -15.65 51.25 -29.36
CA SER A 2 -14.77 50.05 -29.49
C SER A 2 -13.96 49.69 -28.22
N HIS A 3 -13.51 50.69 -27.45
CA HIS A 3 -12.60 50.47 -26.32
C HIS A 3 -13.26 49.84 -25.07
N SER A 4 -14.54 50.16 -24.81
CA SER A 4 -15.31 49.61 -23.68
C SER A 4 -15.67 48.14 -23.91
N ARG A 5 -16.02 47.79 -25.15
CA ARG A 5 -16.37 46.41 -25.54
C ARG A 5 -15.19 45.46 -25.40
N LYS A 6 -13.98 45.89 -25.80
CA LYS A 6 -12.74 45.12 -25.62
C LYS A 6 -12.38 44.88 -24.15
N LYS A 7 -12.55 45.90 -23.29
CA LYS A 7 -12.35 45.76 -21.83
C LYS A 7 -13.35 44.77 -21.23
N SER A 8 -14.61 44.85 -21.61
CA SER A 8 -15.66 43.96 -21.11
C SER A 8 -15.41 42.49 -21.51
N ILE A 9 -14.98 42.23 -22.75
CA ILE A 9 -14.59 40.88 -23.19
C ILE A 9 -13.37 40.37 -22.42
N ALA A 10 -12.35 41.20 -22.21
CA ALA A 10 -11.16 40.82 -21.44
C ALA A 10 -11.51 40.51 -19.98
N THR A 11 -12.39 41.30 -19.35
CA THR A 11 -12.88 41.03 -18.00
C THR A 11 -13.64 39.70 -17.93
N VAL A 12 -14.57 39.45 -18.86
CA VAL A 12 -15.31 38.17 -18.91
C VAL A 12 -14.36 36.97 -19.11
N GLY A 13 -13.40 37.08 -20.01
CA GLY A 13 -12.42 36.03 -20.25
C GLY A 13 -11.55 35.75 -19.03
N LEU A 14 -11.11 36.80 -18.33
CA LEU A 14 -10.32 36.68 -17.11
C LEU A 14 -11.13 36.08 -15.96
N SER A 15 -12.39 36.49 -15.80
CA SER A 15 -13.30 35.89 -14.82
C SER A 15 -13.53 34.41 -15.09
N LEU A 16 -13.78 34.02 -16.35
CA LEU A 16 -13.95 32.61 -16.72
C LEU A 16 -12.69 31.78 -16.43
N PHE A 17 -11.52 32.33 -16.74
CA PHE A 17 -10.23 31.70 -16.44
C PHE A 17 -10.04 31.47 -14.93
N PHE A 18 -10.31 32.48 -14.09
CA PHE A 18 -10.21 32.32 -12.64
C PHE A 18 -11.26 31.36 -12.08
N THR A 19 -12.48 31.35 -12.61
CA THR A 19 -13.50 30.37 -12.21
C THR A 19 -13.05 28.94 -12.53
N LEU A 20 -12.45 28.70 -13.70
CA LEU A 20 -11.89 27.40 -14.06
C LEU A 20 -10.75 27.00 -13.12
N LEU A 21 -9.85 27.92 -12.78
CA LEU A 21 -8.77 27.67 -11.81
C LEU A 21 -9.33 27.28 -10.44
N ILE A 22 -10.30 28.03 -9.92
CA ILE A 22 -10.94 27.75 -8.63
C ILE A 22 -11.65 26.39 -8.65
N ALA A 23 -12.44 26.10 -9.68
CA ALA A 23 -13.11 24.82 -9.83
C ALA A 23 -12.13 23.64 -9.90
N SER A 24 -11.02 23.80 -10.62
CA SER A 24 -9.96 22.79 -10.68
C SER A 24 -9.29 22.58 -9.32
N GLY A 25 -9.06 23.65 -8.56
CA GLY A 25 -8.52 23.57 -7.19
C GLY A 25 -9.43 22.80 -6.25
N PHE A 26 -10.74 23.06 -6.30
CA PHE A 26 -11.71 22.30 -5.50
C PHE A 26 -11.72 20.81 -5.84
N ARG A 27 -11.64 20.46 -7.14
CA ARG A 27 -11.61 19.06 -7.57
C ARG A 27 -10.36 18.34 -7.06
N VAL A 28 -9.18 18.95 -7.20
CA VAL A 28 -7.92 18.38 -6.70
C VAL A 28 -7.95 18.18 -5.17
N GLN A 29 -8.53 19.13 -4.43
CA GLN A 29 -8.68 18.99 -2.98
C GLN A 29 -9.61 17.83 -2.60
N GLN A 30 -10.72 17.66 -3.31
CA GLN A 30 -11.64 16.53 -3.10
C GLN A 30 -10.95 15.19 -3.37
N ASP A 31 -10.21 15.08 -4.48
CA ASP A 31 -9.46 13.87 -4.82
C ASP A 31 -8.39 13.56 -3.76
N PHE A 32 -7.68 14.58 -3.26
CA PHE A 32 -6.70 14.42 -2.20
C PHE A 32 -7.32 13.89 -0.89
N VAL A 33 -8.48 14.43 -0.50
CA VAL A 33 -9.20 13.95 0.70
C VAL A 33 -9.63 12.50 0.52
N ALA A 34 -10.17 12.14 -0.65
CA ALA A 34 -10.60 10.77 -0.93
C ALA A 34 -9.42 9.77 -0.90
N ILE A 35 -8.28 10.13 -1.50
CA ILE A 35 -7.05 9.33 -1.46
C ILE A 35 -6.55 9.20 -0.03
N ALA A 36 -6.49 10.29 0.74
CA ALA A 36 -6.03 10.27 2.12
C ALA A 36 -6.92 9.38 3.00
N GLN A 37 -8.24 9.44 2.82
CA GLN A 37 -9.17 8.57 3.53
C GLN A 37 -8.97 7.10 3.16
N TYR A 38 -8.80 6.80 1.87
CA TYR A 38 -8.54 5.43 1.42
C TYR A 38 -7.23 4.88 1.98
N GLN A 39 -6.15 5.66 1.95
CA GLN A 39 -4.86 5.30 2.58
C GLN A 39 -5.05 4.94 4.05
N ARG A 40 -5.83 5.75 4.78
CA ARG A 40 -6.08 5.48 6.20
C ARG A 40 -6.78 4.16 6.42
N THR A 41 -7.86 3.91 5.67
CA THR A 41 -8.58 2.64 5.73
C THR A 41 -7.67 1.48 5.38
N PHE A 42 -6.88 1.60 4.32
CA PHE A 42 -5.94 0.59 3.84
C PHE A 42 -4.91 0.19 4.92
N TRP A 43 -4.20 1.16 5.51
CA TRP A 43 -3.19 0.87 6.54
C TRP A 43 -3.82 0.40 7.86
N THR A 44 -5.00 0.91 8.19
CA THR A 44 -5.78 0.43 9.34
C THR A 44 -6.19 -1.03 9.16
N ASP A 45 -6.63 -1.42 7.96
CA ASP A 45 -6.98 -2.80 7.65
C ASP A 45 -5.75 -3.71 7.73
N ILE A 46 -4.60 -3.28 7.19
CA ILE A 46 -3.34 -4.03 7.34
C ILE A 46 -3.01 -4.28 8.81
N ALA A 47 -3.11 -3.26 9.67
CA ALA A 47 -2.83 -3.43 11.10
C ALA A 47 -3.78 -4.43 11.78
N LYS A 48 -5.06 -4.39 11.45
CA LYS A 48 -6.09 -5.28 11.99
C LYS A 48 -5.99 -6.71 11.48
N LEU A 49 -5.62 -6.88 10.21
CA LEU A 49 -5.53 -8.18 9.54
C LEU A 49 -4.19 -8.89 9.81
N CYS A 50 -3.16 -8.12 10.11
CA CYS A 50 -1.80 -8.60 10.37
C CYS A 50 -1.28 -8.20 11.77
N PRO A 51 -2.00 -8.43 12.87
CA PRO A 51 -1.55 -8.05 14.22
C PRO A 51 -0.41 -8.94 14.73
N ASP A 52 -0.28 -10.14 14.16
CA ASP A 52 0.72 -11.18 14.43
C ASP A 52 2.01 -11.02 13.59
N MET A 53 2.30 -9.81 13.09
CA MET A 53 3.55 -9.51 12.38
C MET A 53 4.76 -9.81 13.28
N THR A 54 5.63 -10.69 12.79
CA THR A 54 6.88 -11.08 13.44
C THR A 54 8.07 -10.81 12.53
N ARG A 55 9.29 -11.02 13.05
CA ARG A 55 10.53 -11.06 12.27
C ARG A 55 10.34 -11.79 10.93
N ARG A 56 10.75 -11.15 9.84
CA ARG A 56 10.68 -11.62 8.44
C ARG A 56 9.27 -11.92 7.93
N SER A 57 8.22 -11.35 8.54
CA SER A 57 6.87 -11.44 7.97
C SER A 57 6.81 -10.61 6.69
N ILE A 58 6.21 -11.16 5.66
CA ILE A 58 6.04 -10.50 4.37
C ILE A 58 4.54 -10.39 4.13
N ILE A 59 4.04 -9.19 3.91
CA ILE A 59 2.64 -8.94 3.57
C ILE A 59 2.57 -8.76 2.06
N LEU A 60 1.89 -9.66 1.37
CA LEU A 60 1.63 -9.52 -0.06
C LEU A 60 0.20 -9.04 -0.25
N ILE A 61 0.00 -8.02 -1.08
CA ILE A 61 -1.33 -7.47 -1.37
C ILE A 61 -1.64 -7.65 -2.85
N ASP A 62 -2.70 -8.41 -3.12
CA ASP A 62 -3.30 -8.63 -4.44
C ASP A 62 -4.45 -7.64 -4.65
N PHE A 63 -4.36 -6.85 -5.73
CA PHE A 63 -5.35 -5.86 -6.12
C PHE A 63 -6.09 -6.20 -7.41
N ASN A 64 -5.94 -7.43 -7.95
CA ASN A 64 -6.53 -7.80 -9.24
C ASN A 64 -8.07 -7.62 -9.26
N GLN A 65 -8.71 -7.66 -8.09
CA GLN A 65 -10.16 -7.47 -7.93
C GLN A 65 -10.57 -6.05 -7.49
N ASP A 66 -9.64 -5.11 -7.38
CA ASP A 66 -9.94 -3.72 -6.98
C ASP A 66 -9.07 -2.66 -7.71
N PRO A 67 -9.31 -2.42 -9.02
CA PRO A 67 -8.58 -1.41 -9.79
C PRO A 67 -8.74 0.02 -9.24
N VAL A 68 -9.88 0.33 -8.62
CA VAL A 68 -10.15 1.67 -8.07
C VAL A 68 -9.39 1.88 -6.76
N GLY A 69 -9.36 0.87 -5.89
CA GLY A 69 -8.51 0.87 -4.71
C GLY A 69 -7.04 0.97 -5.08
N LEU A 70 -6.66 0.26 -6.14
CA LEU A 70 -5.31 0.32 -6.70
C LEU A 70 -4.89 1.75 -7.05
N GLU A 71 -5.67 2.46 -7.87
CA GLU A 71 -5.44 3.86 -8.26
C GLU A 71 -5.25 4.76 -7.03
N ARG A 72 -6.08 4.58 -6.01
CA ARG A 72 -6.04 5.39 -4.78
C ARG A 72 -4.85 5.09 -3.88
N VAL A 73 -4.17 3.95 -4.08
CA VAL A 73 -2.93 3.61 -3.37
C VAL A 73 -1.64 3.87 -4.13
N GLN A 74 -1.72 4.19 -5.43
CA GLN A 74 -0.55 4.38 -6.29
C GLN A 74 0.45 5.43 -5.79
N SER A 75 0.00 6.44 -5.05
CA SER A 75 0.84 7.49 -4.46
C SER A 75 2.03 6.96 -3.63
N PHE A 76 1.98 5.71 -3.19
CA PHE A 76 3.01 5.07 -2.38
C PHE A 76 3.68 3.84 -2.99
N ASN A 77 3.35 3.45 -4.23
CA ASN A 77 3.79 2.19 -4.86
C ASN A 77 5.28 1.87 -4.62
N ASN A 78 6.17 2.86 -4.73
CA ASN A 78 7.63 2.65 -4.62
C ASN A 78 8.18 2.69 -3.17
N ARG A 79 7.31 2.80 -2.15
CA ARG A 79 7.68 2.93 -0.73
C ARG A 79 7.01 1.92 0.19
N PHE A 80 6.17 1.02 -0.35
CA PHE A 80 5.44 0.00 0.40
C PHE A 80 6.27 -0.77 1.44
N PRO A 81 7.49 -1.25 1.13
CA PRO A 81 8.32 -1.99 2.10
C PRO A 81 8.72 -1.17 3.31
N ARG A 82 8.85 0.16 3.14
CA ARG A 82 9.30 1.07 4.19
C ARG A 82 8.17 1.63 5.02
N LEU A 83 6.94 1.66 4.49
CA LEU A 83 5.82 2.32 5.16
C LEU A 83 5.53 1.73 6.53
N LEU A 84 5.63 0.41 6.69
CA LEU A 84 5.47 -0.21 8.00
C LEU A 84 6.48 0.31 9.02
N SER A 85 7.74 0.57 8.63
CA SER A 85 8.75 1.16 9.53
C SER A 85 8.55 2.65 9.80
N LEU A 86 7.77 3.33 8.95
CA LEU A 86 7.36 4.72 9.16
C LEU A 86 6.09 4.82 10.01
N ILE A 87 5.25 3.78 10.01
CA ILE A 87 4.03 3.65 10.83
C ILE A 87 4.38 3.11 12.22
N TYR A 88 5.29 2.15 12.33
CA TYR A 88 5.65 1.47 13.58
C TYR A 88 7.15 1.52 13.87
N LYS A 89 7.49 1.54 15.16
CA LYS A 89 8.87 1.39 15.65
C LYS A 89 9.17 -0.09 15.85
N PHE A 90 9.89 -0.68 14.91
CA PHE A 90 10.41 -2.04 15.04
C PHE A 90 11.65 -2.08 15.94
N PRO A 91 11.98 -3.24 16.54
CA PRO A 91 13.21 -3.42 17.29
C PRO A 91 14.44 -3.07 16.44
N LEU A 92 15.41 -2.35 17.01
CA LEU A 92 16.65 -1.98 16.31
C LEU A 92 17.41 -3.20 15.78
N SER A 93 17.34 -4.33 16.49
CA SER A 93 17.93 -5.60 16.04
C SER A 93 17.30 -6.17 14.78
N TRP A 94 16.19 -5.62 14.30
CA TRP A 94 15.53 -6.02 13.07
C TRP A 94 15.92 -5.15 11.86
N ILE A 95 16.59 -4.04 12.12
CA ILE A 95 16.93 -3.03 11.13
C ILE A 95 18.41 -3.20 10.79
N ASN A 96 18.70 -3.29 9.49
CA ASN A 96 20.05 -3.19 8.96
C ASN A 96 20.12 -1.90 8.14
N ASP A 97 20.80 -0.90 8.69
CA ASP A 97 20.95 0.42 8.09
C ASP A 97 21.89 0.41 6.87
N GLU A 98 22.81 -0.56 6.80
CA GLU A 98 23.78 -0.69 5.71
C GLU A 98 23.15 -1.36 4.48
N ASP A 99 22.32 -2.38 4.70
CA ASP A 99 21.57 -3.06 3.66
C ASP A 99 20.10 -3.27 4.06
N PRO A 100 19.19 -2.38 3.59
CA PRO A 100 17.76 -2.52 3.81
C PRO A 100 17.18 -3.85 3.33
N ASN A 101 17.78 -4.52 2.34
CA ASN A 101 17.32 -5.84 1.88
C ASN A 101 17.58 -6.95 2.90
N GLN A 102 18.58 -6.77 3.75
CA GLN A 102 18.89 -7.69 4.84
C GLN A 102 18.12 -7.38 6.13
N SER A 103 17.42 -6.24 6.18
CA SER A 103 16.51 -5.94 7.29
C SER A 103 15.42 -7.00 7.40
N ILE A 104 15.20 -7.45 8.62
CA ILE A 104 14.30 -8.56 8.98
C ILE A 104 12.99 -8.06 9.60
N GLN A 105 12.74 -6.76 9.54
CA GLN A 105 11.45 -6.18 9.91
C GLN A 105 10.34 -6.62 8.96
N PRO A 106 9.06 -6.61 9.40
CA PRO A 106 7.93 -6.83 8.51
C PRO A 106 7.92 -5.83 7.35
N LYS A 107 7.58 -6.31 6.16
CA LYS A 107 7.51 -5.51 4.94
C LYS A 107 6.23 -5.84 4.17
N ALA A 108 5.63 -4.82 3.55
CA ALA A 108 4.46 -4.98 2.69
C ALA A 108 4.84 -4.78 1.22
N TYR A 109 4.24 -5.57 0.34
CA TYR A 109 4.49 -5.60 -1.09
C TYR A 109 3.16 -5.65 -1.84
N ARG A 110 3.04 -4.81 -2.86
CA ARG A 110 1.97 -4.93 -3.85
C ARG A 110 2.40 -5.92 -4.91
N LEU A 111 1.51 -6.85 -5.24
CA LEU A 111 1.68 -7.78 -6.35
C LEU A 111 1.33 -7.10 -7.68
N ASP A 112 1.97 -7.57 -8.76
CA ASP A 112 1.68 -7.14 -10.13
C ASP A 112 0.50 -7.93 -10.72
N ASP A 113 -0.12 -7.47 -11.80
CA ASP A 113 -1.42 -7.98 -12.28
C ASP A 113 -1.38 -9.46 -12.73
N ASP A 114 -0.17 -10.00 -13.01
CA ASP A 114 0.09 -11.41 -13.39
C ASP A 114 1.11 -12.10 -12.45
N TRP A 115 1.16 -11.69 -11.19
CA TRP A 115 2.16 -12.16 -10.22
C TRP A 115 2.25 -13.69 -10.08
N GLN A 116 1.14 -14.41 -10.30
CA GLN A 116 1.05 -15.86 -10.18
C GLN A 116 2.03 -16.59 -11.10
N GLU A 117 2.36 -16.01 -12.27
CA GLU A 117 3.28 -16.62 -13.22
C GLU A 117 4.74 -16.62 -12.73
N TYR A 118 5.09 -15.69 -11.84
CA TYR A 118 6.47 -15.37 -11.47
C TYR A 118 6.80 -15.62 -10.00
N ILE A 119 5.78 -15.84 -9.16
CA ILE A 119 5.95 -15.94 -7.71
C ILE A 119 6.36 -17.33 -7.22
N ALA A 120 6.07 -18.38 -7.98
CA ALA A 120 6.18 -19.75 -7.49
C ALA A 120 7.63 -20.26 -7.61
N LEU A 121 8.19 -20.74 -6.50
CA LEU A 121 9.46 -21.46 -6.47
C LEU A 121 9.26 -22.89 -5.93
N GLU A 122 10.34 -23.65 -5.83
CA GLU A 122 10.34 -24.99 -5.20
C GLU A 122 10.40 -24.90 -3.66
N ASP A 123 10.01 -25.99 -2.98
CA ASP A 123 10.19 -26.24 -1.54
C ASP A 123 9.54 -25.22 -0.57
N ASP A 124 8.25 -24.91 -0.73
CA ASP A 124 7.51 -23.96 0.12
C ASP A 124 8.03 -22.51 0.09
N PHE A 125 8.82 -22.14 -0.91
CA PHE A 125 9.29 -20.77 -1.09
C PHE A 125 8.54 -20.03 -2.19
N LEU A 126 8.31 -18.75 -1.95
CA LEU A 126 7.84 -17.79 -2.94
C LEU A 126 9.00 -16.90 -3.37
N GLN A 127 9.06 -16.58 -4.65
CA GLN A 127 10.01 -15.66 -5.26
C GLN A 127 9.34 -14.29 -5.40
N ILE A 128 9.77 -13.32 -4.62
CA ILE A 128 9.31 -11.94 -4.75
C ILE A 128 10.37 -11.13 -5.48
N ASN A 129 10.14 -10.92 -6.77
CA ASN A 129 10.99 -10.19 -7.70
C ASN A 129 10.19 -9.06 -8.41
N ARG A 130 10.80 -8.43 -9.41
CA ARG A 130 10.18 -7.34 -10.20
C ARG A 130 9.04 -7.78 -11.13
N GLU A 131 8.89 -9.07 -11.37
CA GLU A 131 7.83 -9.64 -12.22
C GLU A 131 6.62 -10.03 -11.37
N SER A 132 6.85 -10.44 -10.12
CA SER A 132 5.79 -10.79 -9.16
C SER A 132 5.25 -9.60 -8.36
N ALA A 133 6.03 -8.52 -8.21
CA ALA A 133 5.70 -7.40 -7.34
C ALA A 133 6.15 -6.07 -7.96
N LEU A 134 5.27 -5.08 -7.85
CA LEU A 134 5.45 -3.79 -8.53
C LEU A 134 6.65 -3.00 -7.96
N ASP A 135 7.52 -2.54 -8.88
CA ASP A 135 8.72 -1.70 -8.73
C ASP A 135 9.14 -1.34 -7.29
N GLN A 136 9.93 -2.23 -6.68
CA GLN A 136 10.54 -1.97 -5.40
C GLN A 136 12.04 -2.18 -5.44
N ARG A 137 12.75 -1.13 -5.03
CA ARG A 137 14.21 -1.14 -4.80
C ARG A 137 14.62 -2.15 -3.73
N GLU A 138 13.66 -2.61 -2.92
CA GLU A 138 13.87 -3.54 -1.82
C GLU A 138 13.03 -4.81 -1.95
N LEU A 139 13.43 -5.70 -2.85
CA LEU A 139 12.77 -6.99 -3.03
C LEU A 139 13.41 -8.04 -2.11
N PRO A 140 12.60 -8.86 -1.41
CA PRO A 140 13.12 -9.83 -0.46
C PRO A 140 13.66 -11.09 -1.15
N GLY A 141 13.42 -11.26 -2.47
CA GLY A 141 13.84 -12.43 -3.22
C GLY A 141 13.09 -13.67 -2.75
N LYS A 142 13.81 -14.70 -2.35
CA LYS A 142 13.25 -15.99 -1.91
C LYS A 142 12.75 -15.91 -0.46
N VAL A 143 11.45 -16.12 -0.25
CA VAL A 143 10.80 -16.04 1.08
C VAL A 143 10.05 -17.32 1.39
N ARG A 144 10.06 -17.76 2.66
CA ARG A 144 9.26 -18.93 3.08
C ARG A 144 7.79 -18.56 3.10
N SER A 145 6.96 -19.35 2.43
CA SER A 145 5.50 -19.15 2.35
C SER A 145 4.83 -19.08 3.73
N ASP A 146 5.32 -19.86 4.71
CA ASP A 146 4.81 -19.85 6.09
C ASP A 146 5.06 -18.54 6.86
N ARG A 147 5.82 -17.60 6.28
CA ARG A 147 6.02 -16.23 6.79
C ARG A 147 5.21 -15.19 6.01
N VAL A 148 4.49 -15.61 4.99
CA VAL A 148 3.74 -14.73 4.10
C VAL A 148 2.31 -14.58 4.60
N MET A 149 1.91 -13.33 4.77
CA MET A 149 0.53 -12.90 5.01
C MET A 149 -0.01 -12.41 3.67
N PHE A 150 -0.95 -13.14 3.09
CA PHE A 150 -1.53 -12.79 1.80
C PHE A 150 -2.84 -12.03 2.01
N LEU A 151 -2.94 -10.83 1.47
CA LEU A 151 -4.11 -9.98 1.52
C LEU A 151 -4.69 -9.84 0.12
N ARG A 152 -6.02 -9.98 0.00
CA ARG A 152 -6.74 -9.68 -1.25
C ARG A 152 -7.60 -8.45 -1.05
N SER A 153 -7.52 -7.53 -2.00
CA SER A 153 -8.36 -6.36 -2.06
C SER A 153 -9.61 -6.64 -2.90
N HIS A 154 -10.78 -6.31 -2.36
CA HIS A 154 -12.06 -6.38 -3.05
C HIS A 154 -12.94 -5.24 -2.55
N GLU A 155 -13.54 -4.47 -3.47
CA GLU A 155 -14.41 -3.32 -3.15
C GLU A 155 -13.80 -2.37 -2.09
N SER A 156 -12.54 -1.97 -2.26
CA SER A 156 -11.84 -1.04 -1.36
C SER A 156 -11.66 -1.54 0.07
N ARG A 157 -11.73 -2.86 0.29
CA ARG A 157 -11.45 -3.51 1.58
C ARG A 157 -10.41 -4.60 1.41
N LEU A 158 -9.60 -4.80 2.46
CA LEU A 158 -8.66 -5.91 2.50
C LEU A 158 -9.23 -7.10 3.27
N SER A 159 -8.84 -8.29 2.83
CA SER A 159 -9.11 -9.55 3.53
C SER A 159 -7.84 -10.39 3.57
N ARG A 160 -7.49 -10.91 4.75
CA ARG A 160 -6.36 -11.83 4.88
C ARG A 160 -6.80 -13.25 4.53
N GLN A 161 -6.02 -13.89 3.69
CA GLN A 161 -6.18 -15.29 3.34
C GLN A 161 -5.31 -16.16 4.26
N PHE A 162 -5.90 -17.25 4.71
CA PHE A 162 -5.24 -18.26 5.56
C PHE A 162 -5.16 -19.63 4.89
N GLU A 163 -6.01 -19.86 3.90
CA GLU A 163 -5.95 -21.05 3.07
C GLU A 163 -4.63 -21.09 2.31
N PRO A 164 -4.05 -22.28 2.06
CA PRO A 164 -2.85 -22.39 1.25
C PRO A 164 -3.01 -21.69 -0.10
N LEU A 165 -1.97 -20.96 -0.49
CA LEU A 165 -1.94 -20.26 -1.76
C LEU A 165 -1.70 -21.27 -2.88
N VAL A 166 -2.64 -21.37 -3.81
CA VAL A 166 -2.55 -22.25 -4.97
C VAL A 166 -2.05 -21.45 -6.16
N VAL A 167 -0.94 -21.88 -6.77
CA VAL A 167 -0.34 -21.25 -7.95
C VAL A 167 0.05 -22.36 -8.93
N GLY A 168 -0.68 -22.47 -10.04
CA GLY A 168 -0.60 -23.62 -10.94
C GLY A 168 -0.94 -24.92 -10.18
N ASP A 169 -0.09 -25.94 -10.33
CA ASP A 169 -0.23 -27.22 -9.63
C ASP A 169 0.44 -27.24 -8.25
N ARG A 170 0.89 -26.09 -7.75
CA ARG A 170 1.61 -25.97 -6.47
C ARG A 170 0.75 -25.33 -5.41
N THR A 171 0.95 -25.78 -4.18
CA THR A 171 0.25 -25.28 -3.00
C THR A 171 1.26 -24.83 -1.96
N PHE A 172 1.14 -23.59 -1.49
CA PHE A 172 2.06 -22.98 -0.54
C PHE A 172 1.33 -22.64 0.76
N PRO A 173 1.77 -23.17 1.93
CA PRO A 173 1.14 -22.83 3.19
C PRO A 173 1.37 -21.35 3.53
N LEU A 174 0.30 -20.62 3.85
CA LEU A 174 0.42 -19.24 4.30
C LEU A 174 0.59 -19.14 5.81
N LYS A 175 1.07 -17.99 6.28
CA LYS A 175 1.18 -17.69 7.71
C LYS A 175 -0.20 -17.70 8.37
N GLN A 176 -0.40 -18.65 9.26
CA GLN A 176 -1.61 -18.77 10.07
C GLN A 176 -1.66 -17.72 11.17
N ASN A 177 -2.87 -17.31 11.59
CA ASN A 177 -3.01 -16.43 12.74
C ASN A 177 -2.77 -17.24 14.03
N SER A 178 -1.54 -17.16 14.55
CA SER A 178 -1.14 -17.88 15.76
C SER A 178 -1.37 -17.07 17.04
N THR A 179 -1.95 -15.87 16.97
CA THR A 179 -2.08 -14.97 18.12
C THR A 179 -3.48 -14.39 18.26
N GLN A 180 -3.94 -14.18 19.49
CA GLN A 180 -5.21 -13.47 19.76
C GLN A 180 -5.04 -11.94 19.77
N LEU A 181 -3.96 -11.44 19.16
CA LEU A 181 -3.69 -10.01 19.08
C LEU A 181 -4.74 -9.35 18.18
N LYS A 182 -5.32 -8.24 18.65
CA LYS A 182 -6.24 -7.41 17.86
C LYS A 182 -5.52 -6.31 17.10
N GLU A 183 -4.31 -5.95 17.56
CA GLU A 183 -3.48 -4.88 17.01
C GLU A 183 -2.00 -5.27 17.06
N PRO A 184 -1.14 -4.72 16.17
CA PRO A 184 0.28 -4.99 16.20
C PRO A 184 0.93 -4.49 17.51
N PRO A 185 1.81 -5.27 18.15
CA PRO A 185 2.40 -4.95 19.44
C PRO A 185 3.59 -3.95 19.31
N PHE A 186 3.56 -3.08 18.31
CA PHE A 186 4.63 -2.13 18.03
C PHE A 186 4.22 -0.71 18.40
N ARG A 187 5.17 0.09 18.86
CA ARG A 187 4.90 1.49 19.19
C ARG A 187 4.67 2.31 17.91
N PRO A 188 3.77 3.31 17.92
CA PRO A 188 3.61 4.28 16.83
C PRO A 188 4.91 4.98 16.43
N ASN A 189 5.03 5.34 15.14
CA ASN A 189 6.10 6.14 14.56
C ASN A 189 5.55 7.31 13.72
N LEU A 190 6.43 8.04 13.02
CA LEU A 190 6.17 9.32 12.32
C LEU A 190 4.85 9.39 11.54
N LEU A 191 4.51 8.35 10.78
CA LEU A 191 3.31 8.35 9.92
C LEU A 191 2.08 7.72 10.56
N PHE A 192 2.18 7.23 11.80
CA PHE A 192 1.08 6.53 12.45
C PHE A 192 -0.17 7.40 12.52
N ASP A 193 -0.07 8.61 13.08
CA ASP A 193 -1.25 9.48 13.23
C ASP A 193 -1.80 9.96 11.88
N LEU A 194 -0.94 10.11 10.86
CA LEU A 194 -1.35 10.55 9.52
C LEU A 194 -2.11 9.46 8.76
N LEU A 195 -1.67 8.20 8.91
CA LEU A 195 -2.15 7.05 8.16
C LEU A 195 -3.11 6.15 8.96
N MET A 196 -3.28 6.35 10.26
CA MET A 196 -4.15 5.51 11.10
C MET A 196 -5.28 6.31 11.77
N PHE A 197 -5.13 7.63 11.93
CA PHE A 197 -6.14 8.49 12.57
C PHE A 197 -6.50 9.70 11.68
N PRO A 198 -7.72 10.24 11.80
CA PRO A 198 -8.02 11.55 11.25
C PRO A 198 -7.25 12.63 12.03
N SER A 199 -6.55 13.51 11.31
CA SER A 199 -6.14 14.80 11.83
C SER A 199 -7.40 15.58 12.23
N ASN A 200 -7.57 15.85 13.52
CA ASN A 200 -8.60 16.76 14.03
C ASN A 200 -8.42 18.17 13.47
#